data_AF-A0A4U9H811-F1
#
_entry.id   AF-A0A4U9H811-F1
#
_cell.length_a   1.000
_cell.length_b   1.000
_cell.length_c   1.000
_cell.angle_alpha   90.00
_cell.angle_beta   90.00
_cell.angle_gamma   90.00
#
_symmetry.space_group_name_H-M   'P 1'
#
loop_
_entity.id
_entity.type
_entity.pdbx_description
1 polymer ?
#
loop_
_entity_poly.entity_id
_entity_poly.type
_entity_poly.pdbx_seq_one_letter_code
_entity_poly.pdbx_strand_id
1 'polypeptide(L)'
;MNMVIRGIDFNFGKQNADTFLNDQHPDLRADFVMANPPFNMKEWWHAKLEEDVRWQYGTPPQGNANFAWMQHMIHHLAPKGSMALLLANGSMSSNTNSEGEIRRAIVEADLVECMVALPGQLFTNTQIPACIWLLTKNKSGG
;
A
#
# COMPACT_ATOMS: atom_id res chain seq x y z
N MET A 1 -20.82 8.10 -7.23
CA MET A 1 -22.22 7.82 -6.84
C MET A 1 -22.36 7.18 -5.46
N ASN A 2 -21.59 6.15 -5.08
CA ASN A 2 -21.74 5.48 -3.78
C ASN A 2 -21.71 6.44 -2.56
N MET A 3 -20.74 7.36 -2.51
CA MET A 3 -20.64 8.33 -1.40
C MET A 3 -21.84 9.28 -1.32
N VAL A 4 -22.34 9.74 -2.47
CA VAL A 4 -23.54 10.57 -2.57
C VAL A 4 -24.76 9.83 -1.99
N ILE A 5 -24.94 8.56 -2.37
CA ILE A 5 -26.04 7.72 -1.84
C ILE A 5 -25.92 7.54 -0.32
N ARG A 6 -24.69 7.45 0.19
CA ARG A 6 -24.40 7.30 1.62
C ARG A 6 -24.40 8.62 2.40
N GLY A 7 -24.53 9.77 1.74
CA GLY A 7 -24.51 11.08 2.37
C GLY A 7 -23.16 11.41 3.03
N ILE A 8 -22.06 10.95 2.45
CA ILE A 8 -20.70 11.19 2.96
C ILE A 8 -20.01 12.18 2.02
N ASP A 9 -19.49 13.28 2.57
CA ASP A 9 -18.64 14.21 1.83
C ASP A 9 -17.32 13.55 1.43
N PHE A 10 -16.83 13.84 0.24
CA PHE A 10 -15.63 13.21 -0.29
C PHE A 10 -14.76 14.18 -1.07
N ASN A 11 -13.44 13.99 -0.96
CA ASN A 11 -12.46 14.54 -1.88
C ASN A 11 -11.77 13.38 -2.61
N PHE A 12 -12.08 13.22 -3.90
CA PHE A 12 -11.49 12.17 -4.75
C PHE A 12 -10.49 12.74 -5.76
N GLY A 13 -9.98 13.94 -5.50
CA GLY A 13 -9.17 14.67 -6.46
C GLY A 13 -10.00 15.36 -7.53
N LYS A 14 -9.30 15.93 -8.52
CA LYS A 14 -9.91 16.66 -9.62
C LYS A 14 -10.59 15.73 -10.62
N GLN A 15 -10.03 14.55 -10.82
CA GLN A 15 -10.44 13.56 -11.82
C GLN A 15 -9.91 12.18 -11.45
N ASN A 16 -10.40 11.14 -12.13
CA ASN A 16 -9.74 9.84 -12.08
C ASN A 16 -8.33 9.96 -12.69
N ALA A 17 -7.35 9.39 -12.00
CA ALA A 17 -5.95 9.44 -12.38
C ALA A 17 -5.20 8.22 -11.84
N ASP A 18 -4.06 7.91 -12.44
CA ASP A 18 -3.13 6.92 -11.91
C ASP A 18 -2.42 7.48 -10.67
N THR A 19 -2.45 6.73 -9.57
CA THR A 19 -1.89 7.16 -8.27
C THR A 19 -0.38 7.36 -8.32
N PHE A 20 0.35 6.61 -9.15
CA PHE A 20 1.79 6.74 -9.24
C PHE A 20 2.20 7.94 -10.09
N LEU A 21 1.56 8.13 -11.26
CA LEU A 21 1.95 9.17 -12.21
C LEU A 21 1.30 10.53 -11.96
N ASN A 22 0.14 10.55 -11.32
CA ASN A 22 -0.64 11.77 -11.10
C ASN A 22 -1.41 11.68 -9.78
N ASP A 23 -0.65 11.65 -8.69
CA ASP A 23 -1.18 11.70 -7.34
C ASP A 23 -2.08 12.92 -7.15
N GLN A 24 -3.35 12.66 -6.85
CA GLN A 24 -4.35 13.71 -6.64
C GLN A 24 -4.24 14.37 -5.26
N HIS A 25 -3.44 13.82 -4.35
CA HIS A 25 -3.30 14.28 -2.97
C HIS A 25 -1.82 14.32 -2.52
N PRO A 26 -0.92 15.02 -3.24
CA PRO A 26 0.53 14.94 -3.04
C PRO A 26 0.98 15.32 -1.61
N ASP A 27 0.30 16.29 -0.99
CA ASP A 27 0.65 16.78 0.35
C ASP A 27 -0.14 16.12 1.48
N LEU A 28 -1.08 15.21 1.16
CA LEU A 28 -1.90 14.58 2.18
C LEU A 28 -1.04 13.75 3.13
N ARG A 29 -1.24 13.96 4.43
CA ARG A 29 -0.73 13.14 5.52
C ARG A 29 -1.92 12.69 6.37
N ALA A 30 -2.48 11.54 6.02
CA ALA A 30 -3.69 11.02 6.64
C ALA A 30 -3.38 10.27 7.94
N ASP A 31 -4.29 10.34 8.92
CA ASP A 31 -4.20 9.55 10.15
C ASP A 31 -4.51 8.07 9.89
N PHE A 32 -5.38 7.78 8.94
CA PHE A 32 -5.74 6.42 8.53
C PHE A 32 -5.64 6.25 7.03
N VAL A 33 -4.90 5.24 6.58
CA VAL A 33 -4.81 4.88 5.16
C VAL A 33 -5.21 3.42 4.98
N MET A 34 -6.15 3.15 4.08
CA MET A 34 -6.61 1.79 3.81
C MET A 34 -6.87 1.54 2.34
N ALA A 35 -6.49 0.35 1.85
CA ALA A 35 -6.69 -0.01 0.47
C ALA A 35 -6.76 -1.53 0.25
N ASN A 36 -7.50 -1.91 -0.79
CA ASN A 36 -7.43 -3.21 -1.45
C ASN A 36 -6.99 -2.97 -2.91
N PRO A 37 -5.69 -2.75 -3.17
CA PRO A 37 -5.20 -2.49 -4.52
C PRO A 37 -5.23 -3.76 -5.38
N PRO A 38 -5.21 -3.63 -6.73
CA PRO A 38 -5.08 -4.80 -7.61
C PRO A 38 -3.77 -5.55 -7.33
N PHE A 39 -3.88 -6.85 -7.04
CA PHE A 39 -2.73 -7.68 -6.69
C PHE A 39 -1.82 -7.91 -7.89
N ASN A 40 -0.51 -7.89 -7.67
CA ASN A 40 0.51 -8.29 -8.66
C ASN A 40 0.41 -7.51 -9.98
N MET A 41 0.04 -6.23 -9.91
CA MET A 41 -0.05 -5.36 -11.09
C MET A 41 1.32 -5.22 -11.76
N LYS A 42 1.39 -5.52 -13.06
CA LYS A 42 2.64 -5.55 -13.86
C LYS A 42 2.88 -4.26 -14.64
N GLU A 43 1.84 -3.70 -15.25
CA GLU A 43 1.93 -2.53 -16.14
C GLU A 43 1.71 -1.23 -15.36
N TRP A 44 2.53 -0.99 -14.33
CA TRP A 44 2.44 0.20 -13.48
C TRP A 44 3.67 1.12 -13.57
N TRP A 45 4.82 0.55 -13.96
CA TRP A 45 6.09 1.25 -13.93
C TRP A 45 6.27 2.20 -15.12
N HIS A 46 6.87 3.36 -14.83
CA HIS A 46 7.37 4.29 -15.82
C HIS A 46 8.72 4.86 -15.38
N ALA A 47 9.59 5.20 -16.33
CA ALA A 47 10.92 5.76 -16.04
C ALA A 47 10.88 7.04 -15.17
N LYS A 48 9.76 7.78 -15.17
CA LYS A 48 9.55 8.93 -14.29
C LYS A 48 9.53 8.59 -12.79
N LEU A 49 9.40 7.30 -12.44
CA LEU A 49 9.33 6.81 -11.07
C LEU A 49 10.68 6.30 -10.55
N GLU A 50 11.77 6.34 -11.32
CA GLU A 50 13.04 5.66 -10.97
C GLU A 50 13.67 6.14 -9.65
N GLU A 51 13.42 7.38 -9.25
CA GLU A 51 13.92 8.01 -8.01
C GLU A 51 12.80 8.69 -7.21
N ASP A 52 11.60 8.14 -7.27
CA ASP A 52 10.45 8.73 -6.58
C ASP A 52 10.68 8.78 -5.06
N VAL A 53 10.31 9.91 -4.45
CA VAL A 53 10.43 10.15 -2.99
C VAL A 53 9.68 9.14 -2.14
N ARG A 54 8.75 8.39 -2.73
CA ARG A 54 7.98 7.31 -2.08
C ARG A 54 8.83 6.07 -1.83
N TRP A 55 9.91 5.82 -2.57
CA TRP A 55 10.70 4.57 -2.51
C TRP A 55 11.76 4.55 -1.40
N GLN A 56 11.37 4.97 -0.18
CA GLN A 56 12.29 5.11 0.96
C GLN A 56 12.89 3.78 1.45
N TYR A 57 12.21 2.66 1.19
CA TYR A 57 12.61 1.33 1.65
C TYR A 57 13.16 0.46 0.50
N GLY A 58 13.47 1.09 -0.64
CA GLY A 58 13.98 0.45 -1.85
C GLY A 58 13.01 0.55 -3.02
N THR A 59 13.56 0.57 -4.24
CA THR A 59 12.78 0.68 -5.47
C THR A 59 11.89 -0.56 -5.67
N PRO A 60 10.56 -0.41 -5.73
CA PRO A 60 9.67 -1.53 -5.97
C PRO A 60 9.92 -2.17 -7.34
N PRO A 61 9.67 -3.48 -7.47
CA PRO A 61 9.86 -4.13 -8.76
C PRO A 61 8.83 -3.71 -9.80
N GLN A 62 9.34 -3.43 -10.99
CA GLN A 62 8.51 -2.99 -12.12
C GLN A 62 7.42 -4.01 -12.49
N GLY A 63 7.65 -5.31 -12.26
CA GLY A 63 6.68 -6.37 -12.52
C GLY A 63 5.67 -6.65 -11.40
N ASN A 64 5.72 -5.94 -10.26
CA ASN A 64 4.78 -6.13 -9.16
C ASN A 64 4.60 -4.86 -8.30
N ALA A 65 3.44 -4.20 -8.42
CA ALA A 65 3.13 -2.98 -7.68
C ALA A 65 2.82 -3.17 -6.18
N ASN A 66 2.80 -4.40 -5.62
CA ASN A 66 2.36 -4.64 -4.24
C ASN A 66 3.10 -3.75 -3.22
N PHE A 67 4.44 -3.73 -3.27
CA PHE A 67 5.26 -2.89 -2.39
C PHE A 67 5.33 -1.43 -2.85
N ALA A 68 4.98 -1.13 -4.10
CA ALA A 68 4.80 0.25 -4.56
C ALA A 68 3.57 0.89 -3.88
N TRP A 69 2.45 0.16 -3.81
CA TRP A 69 1.26 0.59 -3.07
C TRP A 69 1.54 0.79 -1.58
N MET A 70 2.23 -0.18 -0.95
CA MET A 70 2.59 -0.08 0.46
C MET A 70 3.44 1.17 0.74
N GLN A 71 4.49 1.40 -0.05
CA GLN A 71 5.36 2.57 0.13
C GLN A 71 4.66 3.89 -0.18
N HIS A 72 3.77 3.94 -1.18
CA HIS A 72 2.92 5.11 -1.42
C HIS A 72 2.03 5.41 -0.19
N MET A 73 1.36 4.40 0.37
CA MET A 73 0.54 4.57 1.57
C MET A 73 1.37 5.03 2.79
N ILE A 74 2.57 4.49 3.00
CA ILE A 74 3.49 4.92 4.06
C ILE A 74 3.89 6.40 3.86
N HIS A 75 4.17 6.82 2.62
CA HIS A 75 4.52 8.21 2.32
C HIS A 75 3.42 9.19 2.74
N HIS A 76 2.15 8.86 2.47
CA HIS A 76 1.00 9.67 2.86
C HIS A 76 0.48 9.43 4.29
N LEU A 77 1.15 8.59 5.08
CA LEU A 77 0.76 8.36 6.47
C LEU A 77 1.31 9.46 7.37
N ALA A 78 0.45 10.05 8.20
CA ALA A 78 0.84 11.01 9.22
C ALA A 78 1.82 10.38 10.24
N PRO A 79 2.67 11.16 10.94
CA PRO A 79 3.61 10.63 11.92
C PRO A 79 2.97 9.81 13.06
N LYS A 80 1.69 10.04 13.36
CA LYS A 80 0.90 9.28 14.35
C LYS A 80 -0.16 8.38 13.71
N GLY A 81 -0.12 8.22 12.39
CA GLY A 81 -1.12 7.48 11.64
C GLY A 81 -0.87 5.98 11.62
N SER A 82 -1.93 5.25 11.32
CA SER A 82 -1.94 3.80 11.11
C SER A 82 -2.53 3.46 9.74
N MET A 83 -2.06 2.37 9.14
CA MET A 83 -2.57 1.92 7.85
C MET A 83 -2.80 0.42 7.83
N ALA A 84 -3.74 0.00 6.97
CA ALA A 84 -3.99 -1.40 6.69
C ALA A 84 -4.16 -1.61 5.18
N LEU A 85 -3.45 -2.58 4.61
CA LEU A 85 -3.63 -2.96 3.22
C LEU A 85 -3.79 -4.46 3.06
N LEU A 86 -4.67 -4.83 2.13
CA LEU A 86 -4.85 -6.21 1.70
C LEU A 86 -3.87 -6.52 0.56
N LEU A 87 -3.07 -7.58 0.68
CA LEU A 87 -2.15 -8.05 -0.36
C LEU A 87 -2.23 -9.57 -0.54
N ALA A 88 -1.78 -10.06 -1.70
CA ALA A 88 -1.59 -11.48 -1.93
C ALA A 88 -0.59 -12.09 -0.91
N ASN A 89 -0.82 -13.34 -0.50
CA ASN A 89 0.03 -14.02 0.48
C ASN A 89 1.52 -14.06 0.11
N GLY A 90 1.84 -14.06 -1.19
CA GLY A 90 3.22 -14.00 -1.68
C GLY A 90 4.00 -12.79 -1.12
N SER A 91 3.33 -11.68 -0.81
CA SER A 91 3.98 -10.49 -0.22
C SER A 91 4.71 -10.78 1.10
N MET A 92 4.25 -11.77 1.89
CA MET A 92 4.82 -12.11 3.19
C MET A 92 6.14 -12.86 3.11
N SER A 93 6.43 -13.56 2.00
CA SER A 93 7.56 -14.50 1.93
C SER A 93 8.35 -14.48 0.63
N SER A 94 7.83 -13.86 -0.42
CA SER A 94 8.52 -13.77 -1.72
C SER A 94 9.86 -13.06 -1.56
N ASN A 95 10.88 -13.65 -2.19
CA ASN A 95 12.21 -13.06 -2.38
C ASN A 95 12.45 -12.70 -3.84
N THR A 96 11.43 -12.84 -4.70
CA THR A 96 11.52 -12.36 -6.07
C THR A 96 11.62 -10.85 -6.06
N ASN A 97 12.23 -10.27 -7.11
CA ASN A 97 11.95 -8.89 -7.46
C ASN A 97 12.29 -7.87 -6.34
N SER A 98 13.33 -8.13 -5.54
CA SER A 98 13.76 -7.27 -4.41
C SER A 98 12.75 -7.13 -3.27
N GLU A 99 11.62 -7.85 -3.28
CA GLU A 99 10.58 -7.75 -2.26
C GLU A 99 11.09 -8.14 -0.86
N GLY A 100 12.05 -9.06 -0.78
CA GLY A 100 12.68 -9.46 0.48
C GLY A 100 13.46 -8.34 1.15
N GLU A 101 14.16 -7.52 0.36
CA GLU A 101 14.95 -6.39 0.86
C GLU A 101 14.03 -5.24 1.31
N ILE A 102 13.00 -4.92 0.51
CA ILE A 102 12.01 -3.91 0.88
C ILE A 102 11.26 -4.32 2.15
N ARG A 103 10.83 -5.58 2.24
CA ARG A 103 10.19 -6.13 3.43
C ARG A 103 11.09 -6.04 4.66
N ARG A 104 12.38 -6.37 4.52
CA ARG A 104 13.36 -6.23 5.60
C ARG A 104 13.46 -4.77 6.04
N ALA A 105 13.65 -3.84 5.12
CA ALA A 105 13.80 -2.42 5.42
C ALA A 105 12.56 -1.82 6.13
N ILE A 106 11.35 -2.21 5.74
CA ILE A 106 10.11 -1.76 6.40
C ILE A 106 9.98 -2.32 7.82
N VAL A 107 10.41 -3.56 8.05
CA VAL A 107 10.44 -4.18 9.39
C VAL A 107 11.52 -3.55 10.27
N GLU A 108 12.72 -3.33 9.74
CA GLU A 108 13.84 -2.69 10.46
C GLU A 108 13.55 -1.23 10.80
N ALA A 109 12.72 -0.54 10.00
CA ALA A 109 12.18 0.78 10.31
C ALA A 109 11.07 0.75 11.38
N ASP A 110 10.79 -0.41 11.97
CA ASP A 110 9.78 -0.64 13.02
C ASP A 110 8.34 -0.23 12.63
N LEU A 111 8.02 -0.26 11.33
CA LEU A 111 6.70 0.15 10.85
C LEU A 111 5.63 -0.94 10.94
N VAL A 112 6.02 -2.20 10.76
CA VAL A 112 5.06 -3.33 10.80
C VAL A 112 4.56 -3.52 12.22
N GLU A 113 3.25 -3.45 12.41
CA GLU A 113 2.61 -3.59 13.72
C GLU A 113 1.92 -4.94 13.88
N CYS A 114 1.20 -5.39 12.84
CA CYS A 114 0.47 -6.64 12.88
C CYS A 114 0.38 -7.26 11.48
N MET A 115 0.34 -8.59 11.46
CA MET A 115 0.18 -9.40 10.25
C MET A 115 -0.98 -10.38 10.44
N VAL A 116 -1.92 -10.38 9.50
CA VAL A 116 -3.09 -11.27 9.54
C VAL A 116 -3.14 -12.11 8.27
N ALA A 117 -3.00 -13.42 8.41
CA ALA A 117 -3.27 -14.36 7.33
C ALA A 117 -4.77 -14.64 7.24
N LEU A 118 -5.36 -14.54 6.05
CA LEU A 118 -6.77 -14.82 5.83
C LEU A 118 -6.98 -16.24 5.26
N PRO A 119 -8.15 -16.86 5.48
CA PRO A 119 -8.50 -18.12 4.84
C PRO A 119 -8.44 -18.00 3.30
N GLY A 120 -7.87 -18.99 2.63
CA GLY A 120 -7.62 -18.94 1.18
C GLY A 120 -8.86 -18.82 0.28
N GLN A 121 -10.05 -19.14 0.80
CA GLN A 121 -11.34 -19.08 0.08
C GLN A 121 -12.24 -17.93 0.57
N LEU A 122 -11.68 -16.95 1.28
CA LEU A 122 -12.47 -15.84 1.81
C LEU A 122 -13.04 -14.94 0.70
N PHE A 123 -12.30 -14.75 -0.39
CA PHE A 123 -12.77 -13.95 -1.52
C PHE A 123 -13.43 -14.85 -2.58
N THR A 124 -14.73 -14.66 -2.79
CA THR A 124 -15.46 -15.36 -3.88
C THR A 124 -15.01 -14.93 -5.27
N ASN A 125 -14.30 -13.79 -5.37
CA ASN A 125 -13.97 -13.13 -6.64
C ASN A 125 -12.49 -13.27 -7.03
N THR A 126 -11.64 -13.91 -6.23
CA THR A 126 -10.24 -14.19 -6.58
C THR A 126 -9.77 -15.50 -5.98
N GLN A 127 -9.01 -16.29 -6.75
CA GLN A 127 -8.39 -17.53 -6.26
C GLN A 127 -7.09 -17.28 -5.49
N ILE A 128 -6.61 -16.04 -5.42
CA ILE A 128 -5.36 -15.69 -4.74
C ILE A 128 -5.65 -15.50 -3.25
N PRO A 129 -5.07 -16.32 -2.36
CA PRO A 129 -5.15 -16.10 -0.91
C PRO A 129 -4.50 -14.76 -0.53
N ALA A 130 -5.11 -14.06 0.42
CA ALA A 130 -4.69 -12.73 0.83
C ALA A 130 -4.35 -12.65 2.32
N CYS A 131 -3.63 -11.59 2.66
CA CYS A 131 -3.22 -11.24 4.02
C CYS A 131 -3.42 -9.73 4.22
N ILE A 132 -3.55 -9.32 5.48
CA ILE A 132 -3.60 -7.91 5.86
C ILE A 132 -2.29 -7.57 6.54
N TRP A 133 -1.66 -6.52 6.01
CA TRP A 133 -0.53 -5.84 6.63
C TRP A 133 -1.07 -4.64 7.41
N LEU A 134 -0.75 -4.55 8.71
CA LEU A 134 -1.02 -3.38 9.53
C LEU A 134 0.31 -2.72 9.91
N LEU A 135 0.40 -1.41 9.67
CA LEU A 135 1.58 -0.61 9.95
C LEU A 135 1.20 0.66 10.71
N THR A 136 2.12 1.15 11.54
CA THR A 136 2.01 2.45 12.22
C THR A 136 3.35 3.17 12.17
N LYS A 137 3.33 4.51 12.11
CA LYS A 137 4.54 5.33 12.30
C LYS A 137 4.86 5.62 13.76
N ASN A 138 3.93 5.30 14.67
CA ASN A 138 4.13 5.54 16.10
C ASN A 138 3.59 4.38 16.95
N LYS A 139 4.50 3.69 17.65
CA LYS A 139 4.19 2.61 18.59
C LYS A 139 4.24 3.03 20.06
N SER A 140 4.49 4.31 20.36
CA SER A 140 4.69 4.79 21.72
C SER A 140 3.41 4.85 22.59
N GLY A 141 2.26 4.43 22.06
CA GLY A 141 0.95 4.51 22.71
C GLY A 141 0.29 3.16 23.02
N GLY A 142 1.02 2.05 22.84
CA GLY A 142 0.60 0.71 23.23
C GLY A 142 0.98 0.33 24.65
#